data_AF-A0A661EQG8-F1
#
_entry.id   AF-A0A661EQG8-F1
#
_cell.length_a   1.000
_cell.length_b   1.000
_cell.length_c   1.000
_cell.angle_alpha   90.00
_cell.angle_beta   90.00
_cell.angle_gamma   90.00
#
_symmetry.space_group_name_H-M   'P 1'
#
loop_
_entity.id
_entity.type
_entity.pdbx_description
1 polymer ?
#
loop_
_entity_poly.entity_id
_entity_poly.type
_entity_poly.pdbx_seq_one_letter_code
_entity_poly.pdbx_strand_id
1 'polypeptide(L)'
;MNDLKRSGEAIRLLAGGDCVPRDGNYRLLSPVEGKAMLQHLPAVWRIEDQGTGKCLQRVYSCSEYTQAAAFTQQVATLAEQVNHHPRLVLEWRQLTVEINTHAVGGLAIGDFVFAARTELLGEQLGLTNEPG
;
A
#
# COMPACT_ATOMS: atom_id res chain seq x y z
N MET A 1 -24.86 -1.84 -4.14
CA MET A 1 -24.82 -1.73 -2.67
C MET A 1 -24.03 -2.86 -1.96
N ASN A 2 -23.50 -3.86 -2.70
CA ASN A 2 -22.83 -5.04 -2.11
C ASN A 2 -21.29 -5.05 -2.30
N ASP A 3 -20.77 -4.34 -3.31
CA ASP A 3 -19.35 -4.41 -3.66
C ASP A 3 -18.44 -3.54 -2.78
N LEU A 4 -18.89 -2.34 -2.36
CA LEU A 4 -18.13 -1.48 -1.43
C LEU A 4 -17.98 -2.11 -0.02
N LYS A 5 -18.97 -2.89 0.43
CA LYS A 5 -18.86 -3.60 1.73
C LYS A 5 -17.87 -4.76 1.64
N ARG A 6 -17.88 -5.50 0.52
CA ARG A 6 -16.91 -6.59 0.25
C ARG A 6 -15.48 -6.08 0.13
N SER A 7 -15.26 -4.93 -0.50
CA SER A 7 -13.91 -4.35 -0.61
C SER A 7 -13.34 -3.95 0.76
N GLY A 8 -14.15 -3.35 1.64
CA GLY A 8 -13.71 -2.97 2.98
C GLY A 8 -13.40 -4.16 3.91
N GLU A 9 -14.10 -5.28 3.77
CA GLU A 9 -13.79 -6.51 4.53
C GLU A 9 -12.51 -7.17 4.03
N ALA A 10 -12.33 -7.26 2.70
CA ALA A 10 -11.12 -7.81 2.10
C ALA A 10 -9.85 -7.03 2.50
N ILE A 11 -9.92 -5.69 2.51
CA ILE A 11 -8.81 -4.83 2.96
C ILE A 11 -8.46 -5.12 4.42
N ARG A 12 -9.46 -5.21 5.31
CA ARG A 12 -9.21 -5.49 6.74
C ARG A 12 -8.61 -6.88 6.96
N LEU A 13 -9.08 -7.89 6.23
CA LEU A 13 -8.53 -9.24 6.31
C LEU A 13 -7.06 -9.26 5.86
N LEU A 14 -6.76 -8.62 4.73
CA LEU A 14 -5.40 -8.53 4.19
C LEU A 14 -4.48 -7.75 5.13
N ALA A 15 -4.95 -6.62 5.68
CA ALA A 15 -4.20 -5.79 6.62
C ALA A 15 -3.81 -6.54 7.92
N GLY A 16 -4.56 -7.57 8.29
CA GLY A 16 -4.26 -8.44 9.44
C GLY A 16 -3.08 -9.39 9.26
N GLY A 17 -2.53 -9.51 8.03
CA GLY A 17 -1.35 -10.33 7.76
C GLY A 17 -0.04 -9.72 8.26
N ASP A 18 1.06 -10.46 8.10
CA ASP A 18 2.41 -10.00 8.43
C ASP A 18 3.08 -9.33 7.21
N CYS A 19 3.64 -8.12 7.39
CA CYS A 19 4.41 -7.46 6.32
C CYS A 19 5.79 -8.09 6.12
N VAL A 20 6.38 -8.59 7.19
CA VAL A 20 7.68 -9.26 7.19
C VAL A 20 7.49 -10.68 7.71
N PRO A 21 7.90 -11.72 6.95
CA PRO A 21 7.86 -13.09 7.43
C PRO A 21 8.71 -13.27 8.69
N ARG A 22 8.21 -14.03 9.67
CA ARG A 22 8.91 -14.25 10.96
C ARG A 22 10.25 -14.97 10.82
N ASP A 23 10.40 -15.77 9.77
CA ASP A 23 11.62 -16.49 9.43
C ASP A 23 12.51 -15.72 8.44
N GLY A 24 12.09 -14.52 8.01
CA GLY A 24 12.77 -13.73 7.00
C GLY A 24 12.72 -14.31 5.58
N ASN A 25 11.95 -15.38 5.36
CA ASN A 25 11.91 -16.08 4.08
C ASN A 25 10.87 -15.44 3.14
N TYR A 26 11.28 -14.35 2.50
CA TYR A 26 10.45 -13.69 1.50
C TYR A 26 10.31 -14.54 0.24
N ARG A 27 9.08 -14.59 -0.30
CA ARG A 27 8.79 -15.24 -1.58
C ARG A 27 8.43 -14.20 -2.62
N LEU A 28 9.21 -14.16 -3.70
CA LEU A 28 8.87 -13.39 -4.90
C LEU A 28 7.58 -13.93 -5.51
N LEU A 29 6.62 -13.04 -5.74
CA LEU A 29 5.39 -13.36 -6.44
C LEU A 29 5.60 -13.34 -7.95
N SER A 30 5.00 -14.31 -8.63
CA SER A 30 4.87 -14.27 -10.08
C SER A 30 3.92 -13.14 -10.51
N PRO A 31 3.97 -12.72 -11.79
CA PRO A 31 3.04 -11.71 -12.31
C PRO A 31 1.56 -12.10 -12.16
N VAL A 32 1.23 -13.39 -12.21
CA VAL A 32 -0.15 -13.88 -12.04
C VAL A 32 -0.58 -13.74 -10.59
N GLU A 33 0.27 -14.15 -9.64
CA GLU A 33 -0.01 -14.02 -8.21
C GLU A 33 -0.10 -12.56 -7.78
N GLY A 34 0.81 -11.70 -8.24
CA GLY A 34 0.75 -10.26 -7.95
C GLY A 34 -0.55 -9.62 -8.45
N LYS A 35 -1.00 -9.97 -9.67
CA LYS A 35 -2.29 -9.51 -10.21
C LYS A 35 -3.48 -10.03 -9.41
N ALA A 36 -3.45 -11.28 -8.97
CA ALA A 36 -4.49 -11.84 -8.11
C ALA A 36 -4.55 -11.09 -6.77
N MET A 37 -3.40 -10.84 -6.15
CA MET A 37 -3.31 -10.10 -4.89
C MET A 37 -3.81 -8.66 -5.03
N LEU A 38 -3.55 -8.01 -6.17
CA LEU A 38 -3.99 -6.63 -6.44
C LEU A 38 -5.53 -6.49 -6.40
N GLN A 39 -6.29 -7.55 -6.71
CA GLN A 39 -7.75 -7.53 -6.68
C GLN A 39 -8.33 -7.35 -5.26
N HIS A 40 -7.52 -7.55 -4.22
CA HIS A 40 -7.92 -7.31 -2.84
C HIS A 40 -7.69 -5.86 -2.38
N LEU A 41 -7.06 -5.03 -3.21
CA LEU A 41 -6.84 -3.61 -2.95
C LEU A 41 -7.79 -2.75 -3.79
N PRO A 42 -8.04 -1.49 -3.42
CA PRO A 42 -8.77 -0.55 -4.26
C PRO A 42 -8.11 -0.39 -5.63
N ALA A 43 -8.93 -0.24 -6.68
CA ALA A 43 -8.49 -0.22 -8.09
C ALA A 43 -7.50 0.91 -8.46
N VAL A 44 -7.28 1.88 -7.56
CA VAL A 44 -6.27 2.94 -7.76
C VAL A 44 -4.84 2.47 -7.44
N TRP A 45 -4.68 1.35 -6.72
CA TRP A 45 -3.38 0.70 -6.58
C TRP A 45 -2.98 0.07 -7.92
N ARG A 46 -1.70 0.23 -8.26
CA ARG A 46 -1.13 -0.28 -9.51
C ARG A 46 0.14 -1.06 -9.22
N ILE A 47 0.46 -2.00 -10.10
CA ILE A 47 1.78 -2.62 -10.14
C ILE A 47 2.58 -1.89 -11.22
N GLU A 48 3.61 -1.18 -10.79
CA GLU A 48 4.51 -0.42 -11.66
C GLU A 48 5.85 -1.13 -11.79
N ASP A 49 6.58 -0.83 -12.87
CA ASP A 49 7.94 -1.33 -13.12
C ASP A 49 8.93 -0.19 -12.97
N GLN A 50 9.83 -0.27 -11.98
CA GLN A 50 10.81 0.76 -11.68
C GLN A 50 12.18 0.45 -12.29
N GLY A 51 12.28 -0.55 -13.18
CA GLY A 51 13.52 -1.02 -13.79
C GLY A 51 14.41 -1.86 -12.86
N THR A 52 14.32 -1.64 -11.54
CA THR A 52 14.98 -2.45 -10.49
C THR A 52 14.09 -3.57 -9.95
N GLY A 53 12.82 -3.62 -10.38
CA GLY A 53 11.82 -4.56 -9.94
C GLY A 53 10.42 -3.96 -10.00
N LYS A 54 9.41 -4.79 -9.73
CA LYS A 54 8.01 -4.35 -9.65
C LYS A 54 7.69 -3.83 -8.25
N CYS A 55 6.89 -2.79 -8.17
CA CYS A 55 6.37 -2.24 -6.92
C CYS A 55 4.87 -2.00 -7.00
N LEU A 56 4.22 -1.94 -5.84
CA LEU A 56 2.88 -1.39 -5.72
C LEU A 56 2.98 0.12 -5.61
N GLN A 57 2.13 0.86 -6.33
CA GLN A 57 2.07 2.31 -6.28
C GLN A 57 0.64 2.79 -6.06
N ARG A 58 0.48 3.81 -5.23
CA ARG A 58 -0.73 4.63 -5.13
C ARG A 58 -0.38 6.10 -4.86
N VAL A 59 -1.16 7.00 -5.45
CA VAL A 59 -1.12 8.44 -5.17
C VAL A 59 -2.35 8.83 -4.35
N TYR A 60 -2.15 9.45 -3.19
CA TYR A 60 -3.19 10.00 -2.34
C TYR A 60 -3.26 11.50 -2.52
N SER A 61 -4.42 12.03 -2.91
CA SER A 61 -4.66 13.48 -3.00
C SER A 61 -5.29 14.00 -1.71
N CYS A 62 -4.72 15.06 -1.16
CA CYS A 62 -5.09 15.71 0.08
C CYS A 62 -5.70 17.10 -0.17
N SER A 63 -6.39 17.63 0.84
CA SER A 63 -6.94 18.99 0.80
C SER A 63 -5.87 20.06 0.98
N GLU A 64 -4.77 19.76 1.68
CA GLU A 64 -3.70 20.70 1.98
C GLU A 64 -2.34 20.00 2.07
N TYR A 65 -1.24 20.73 1.86
CA TYR A 65 0.12 20.19 1.98
C TYR A 65 0.38 19.62 3.38
N THR A 66 -0.11 20.30 4.42
CA THR A 66 0.03 19.87 5.82
C THR A 66 -0.71 18.57 6.11
N GLN A 67 -1.86 18.32 5.46
CA GLN A 67 -2.55 17.03 5.57
C GLN A 67 -1.73 15.92 4.90
N ALA A 68 -1.17 16.17 3.71
CA ALA A 68 -0.30 15.21 3.03
C ALA A 68 0.96 14.91 3.86
N ALA A 69 1.57 15.93 4.48
CA ALA A 69 2.73 15.77 5.36
C ALA A 69 2.39 14.96 6.63
N ALA A 70 1.25 15.25 7.27
CA ALA A 70 0.79 14.48 8.43
C ALA A 70 0.49 13.02 8.07
N PHE A 71 -0.11 12.78 6.91
CA PHE A 71 -0.35 11.42 6.42
C PHE A 71 0.97 10.70 6.11
N THR A 72 1.94 11.40 5.50
CA THR A 72 3.29 10.86 5.24
C THR A 72 3.96 10.38 6.53
N GLN A 73 3.86 11.16 7.61
CA GLN A 73 4.39 10.77 8.93
C GLN A 73 3.69 9.53 9.50
N GLN A 74 2.38 9.38 9.30
CA GLN A 74 1.66 8.19 9.75
C GLN A 74 2.09 6.95 8.97
N VAL A 75 2.25 7.05 7.64
CA VAL A 75 2.75 5.93 6.82
C VAL A 75 4.20 5.58 7.18
N ALA A 76 5.05 6.57 7.46
CA ALA A 76 6.41 6.34 7.95
C ALA A 76 6.42 5.64 9.32
N THR A 77 5.51 6.03 10.22
CA THR A 77 5.37 5.38 11.53
C THR A 77 4.90 3.93 11.38
N LEU A 78 3.95 3.67 10.48
CA LEU A 78 3.53 2.32 10.13
C LEU A 78 4.70 1.49 9.59
N ALA A 79 5.52 2.06 8.70
CA ALA A 79 6.70 1.41 8.13
C ALA A 79 7.68 0.90 9.20
N GLU A 80 8.00 1.74 10.17
CA GLU A 80 8.85 1.35 11.30
C GLU A 80 8.21 0.25 12.16
N GLN A 81 6.91 0.37 12.45
CA GLN A 81 6.19 -0.62 13.27
C GLN A 81 6.18 -2.02 12.67
N VAL A 82 6.15 -2.11 11.33
CA VAL A 82 6.11 -3.39 10.62
C VAL A 82 7.46 -3.80 10.03
N ASN A 83 8.49 -2.97 10.23
CA ASN A 83 9.82 -3.10 9.65
C ASN A 83 9.80 -3.31 8.13
N HIS A 84 8.96 -2.55 7.42
CA HIS A 84 8.83 -2.61 5.97
C HIS A 84 8.68 -1.21 5.39
N HIS A 85 9.68 -0.77 4.62
CA HIS A 85 9.89 0.65 4.33
C HIS A 85 9.53 0.98 2.88
N PRO A 86 8.41 1.70 2.64
CA PRO A 86 8.07 2.19 1.31
C PRO A 86 8.95 3.37 0.89
N ARG A 87 9.00 3.62 -0.42
CA ARG A 87 9.36 4.93 -0.96
C ARG A 87 8.15 5.85 -0.87
N LEU A 88 8.33 6.97 -0.16
CA LEU A 88 7.34 8.03 0.03
C LEU A 88 7.78 9.28 -0.73
N VAL A 89 6.90 9.79 -1.58
CA VAL A 89 7.09 11.09 -2.26
C VAL A 89 5.98 12.03 -1.82
N LEU A 90 6.34 13.02 -1.01
CA LEU A 90 5.46 14.11 -0.62
C LEU A 90 5.70 15.30 -1.55
N GLU A 91 4.67 15.68 -2.31
CA GLU A 91 4.73 16.82 -3.21
C GLU A 91 3.36 17.51 -3.30
N TRP A 92 3.33 18.85 -3.31
CA TRP A 92 2.09 19.61 -3.35
C TRP A 92 1.05 19.15 -2.32
N ARG A 93 -0.06 18.58 -2.78
CA ARG A 93 -1.11 18.05 -1.91
C ARG A 93 -1.22 16.55 -2.08
N GLN A 94 -0.11 15.88 -2.37
CA GLN A 94 -0.09 14.48 -2.74
C GLN A 94 0.97 13.71 -1.95
N LEU A 95 0.61 12.47 -1.61
CA LEU A 95 1.56 11.47 -1.16
C LEU A 95 1.53 10.31 -2.15
N THR A 96 2.65 10.05 -2.81
CA THR A 96 2.85 8.81 -3.55
C THR A 96 3.50 7.79 -2.64
N VAL A 97 2.87 6.63 -2.51
CA VAL A 97 3.39 5.46 -1.78
C VAL A 97 3.79 4.40 -2.78
N GLU A 98 5.05 4.01 -2.75
CA GLU A 98 5.61 2.92 -3.53
C GLU A 98 6.21 1.87 -2.60
N ILE A 99 5.77 0.62 -2.70
CA ILE A 99 6.24 -0.46 -1.82
C ILE A 99 6.60 -1.71 -2.60
N ASN A 100 7.77 -2.26 -2.30
CA ASN A 100 8.23 -3.57 -2.75
C ASN A 100 9.19 -4.18 -1.72
N THR A 101 9.41 -5.48 -1.84
CA THR A 101 10.38 -6.19 -1.01
C THR A 101 11.71 -6.28 -1.75
N HIS A 102 12.64 -5.36 -1.43
CA HIS A 102 13.97 -5.29 -2.07
C HIS A 102 14.75 -6.62 -2.01
N ALA A 103 14.64 -7.36 -0.91
CA ALA A 103 15.34 -8.63 -0.71
C ALA A 103 15.05 -9.69 -1.78
N VAL A 104 13.89 -9.60 -2.45
CA VAL A 104 13.49 -10.52 -3.53
C VAL A 104 13.41 -9.83 -4.90
N GLY A 105 13.83 -8.56 -5.00
CA GLY A 105 13.84 -7.82 -6.26
C GLY A 105 12.45 -7.56 -6.85
N GLY A 106 11.40 -7.52 -6.02
CA GLY A 106 10.04 -7.35 -6.52
C GLY A 106 8.97 -7.48 -5.44
N LEU A 107 7.81 -7.98 -5.83
CA LEU A 107 6.65 -8.06 -4.96
C LEU A 107 6.62 -9.35 -4.12
N ALA A 108 6.35 -9.19 -2.83
CA ALA A 108 5.99 -10.25 -1.90
C ALA A 108 4.61 -9.95 -1.28
N ILE A 109 4.02 -10.94 -0.59
CA ILE A 109 2.71 -10.79 0.07
C ILE A 109 2.71 -9.59 1.04
N GLY A 110 3.82 -9.38 1.74
CA GLY A 110 3.97 -8.29 2.70
C GLY A 110 3.76 -6.89 2.12
N ASP A 111 4.04 -6.69 0.84
CA ASP A 111 3.80 -5.41 0.15
C ASP A 111 2.30 -5.11 0.05
N PHE A 112 1.48 -6.13 -0.20
CA PHE A 112 0.02 -6.01 -0.27
C PHE A 112 -0.61 -5.82 1.11
N VAL A 113 -0.04 -6.45 2.15
CA VAL A 113 -0.43 -6.21 3.54
C VAL A 113 -0.14 -4.76 3.92
N PHE A 114 1.05 -4.24 3.59
CA PHE A 114 1.42 -2.85 3.83
C PHE A 114 0.47 -1.89 3.12
N ALA A 115 0.18 -2.14 1.84
CA ALA A 115 -0.77 -1.35 1.05
C ALA A 115 -2.17 -1.33 1.70
N ALA A 116 -2.68 -2.48 2.16
CA ALA A 116 -3.96 -2.58 2.85
C ALA A 116 -3.98 -1.80 4.19
N ARG A 117 -2.90 -1.85 4.97
CA ARG A 117 -2.79 -1.05 6.21
C ARG A 117 -2.75 0.45 5.92
N THR A 118 -2.07 0.83 4.83
CA THR A 118 -2.03 2.22 4.35
C THR A 118 -3.42 2.71 3.95
N GLU A 119 -4.26 1.86 3.33
CA GLU A 119 -5.66 2.20 3.05
C GLU A 119 -6.45 2.51 4.31
N LEU A 120 -6.33 1.68 5.34
CA LEU A 120 -7.05 1.88 6.60
C LEU A 120 -6.64 3.20 7.28
N LEU A 121 -5.37 3.61 7.19
CA LEU A 121 -4.92 4.93 7.65
C LEU A 121 -5.51 6.06 6.79
N GLY A 122 -5.52 5.89 5.46
CA GLY A 122 -6.11 6.87 4.55
C GLY A 122 -7.60 7.09 4.81
N GLU A 123 -8.37 6.02 5.02
CA GLU A 123 -9.80 6.06 5.38
C GLU A 123 -10.06 6.87 6.66
N GLN A 124 -9.22 6.70 7.69
CA GLN A 124 -9.34 7.47 8.95
C GLN A 124 -9.17 8.98 8.76
N LEU A 125 -8.45 9.38 7.71
CA LEU A 125 -8.21 10.78 7.35
C LEU A 125 -9.18 11.31 6.28
N GLY A 126 -10.16 10.51 5.86
CA GLY A 126 -11.09 10.85 4.78
C GLY A 126 -10.44 10.87 3.39
N LEU A 127 -9.26 10.26 3.24
CA LEU A 127 -8.55 10.13 1.96
C LEU A 127 -9.08 8.90 1.20
N THR A 128 -10.36 8.95 0.85
CA THR A 128 -11.04 7.90 0.07
C THR A 128 -11.06 8.25 -1.41
N ASN A 129 -11.09 7.24 -2.27
CA ASN A 129 -11.25 7.41 -3.71
C ASN A 129 -12.73 7.71 -4.04
N GLU A 130 -13.21 8.89 -3.67
CA GLU A 130 -14.34 9.49 -4.36
C GLU A 130 -13.75 10.30 -5.53
N PRO A 131 -14.11 10.02 -6.78
CA PRO A 131 -13.85 10.99 -7.85
C PRO A 131 -14.62 12.27 -7.49
N GLY A 132 -13.90 13.37 -7.33
CA GLY A 132 -14.50 14.70 -7.36
C GLY A 132 -15.08 15.01 -8.75
#